data_AF-A0AAW0F9Q8-F1
#
_entry.id   AF-A0AAW0F9Q8-F1
#
_cell.length_a   1.000
_cell.length_b   1.000
_cell.length_c   1.000
_cell.angle_alpha   90.00
_cell.angle_beta   90.00
_cell.angle_gamma   90.00
#
_symmetry.space_group_name_H-M   'P 1'
#
loop_
_entity.id
_entity.type
_entity.pdbx_description
1 polymer ?
#
loop_
_entity_poly.entity_id
_entity_poly.type
_entity_poly.pdbx_seq_one_letter_code
_entity_poly.pdbx_strand_id
1 'polypeptide(L)'
;MYSESDVEDFEREVFNESSEESAASDGADVQFENNDTLLTTAHVAYSYMFDAEDSLFRMNFPSYYIPPNAAKEMSKTVLAPALVGDEIAEVLAAEAEAEVAEHQGRGLGSERSQALASGAALPNSGAGAAWVCDGKPSPASRFLCEHRTACIMIPVDKALNRASLSAAHRDAFAGLAAVGENGLTIVPGYNHSDAVGWALPLTTDAAVLAVVKALYPGWRRATQADVRFFCRSSSSATAAKTAVDRPPQLPSRHAWTRSASKLMRSKERLLARIRAGGGWAAVTFVAVDVEAFAVLPQSVPVPAEYAFLPVRGPWAAPVDPAAHAPLHFFCHPGPLAPEHEVTMLHTCLCTHLIPHRNASFLSVDFANKAREVDQRFVRKPQVILINKGDAESPTLMDMQAMRWLYAAAVCQEGRSGIAVAGSEAGVDEAHRIGRWVPSAEDIYCFDVSVLEAAAAECADVALISKKEAPVARVRSESATGYCWYHTIMDEHDLVEGGVHCAMRDAQALAHRVEAALYEWRPTTLA
;
A
#
# COMPACT_ATOMS: atom_id res chain seq x y z
N MET A 1 -5.56 3.26 15.39
CA MET A 1 -6.10 1.92 15.68
C MET A 1 -7.28 1.74 14.75
N TYR A 2 -7.14 0.91 13.72
CA TYR A 2 -8.29 0.47 12.94
C TYR A 2 -9.04 -0.55 13.80
N SER A 3 -10.30 -0.26 14.13
CA SER A 3 -11.23 -1.28 14.56
C SER A 3 -11.60 -2.07 13.30
N GLU A 4 -11.25 -3.34 13.26
CA GLU A 4 -11.58 -4.25 12.15
C GLU A 4 -13.09 -4.58 12.09
N SER A 5 -13.96 -3.80 12.75
CA SER A 5 -15.39 -4.09 12.90
C SER A 5 -16.29 -3.49 11.81
N ASP A 6 -15.84 -2.46 11.08
CA ASP A 6 -16.78 -1.64 10.31
C ASP A 6 -16.78 -1.98 8.81
N VAL A 7 -16.01 -2.99 8.40
CA VAL A 7 -15.96 -3.50 7.01
C VAL A 7 -16.59 -4.90 6.89
N GLU A 8 -16.81 -5.61 8.00
CA GLU A 8 -17.26 -7.01 7.96
C GLU A 8 -18.78 -7.19 7.73
N ASP A 9 -19.59 -6.14 7.86
CA ASP A 9 -21.05 -6.24 7.64
C ASP A 9 -21.50 -5.96 6.19
N PHE A 10 -20.60 -5.52 5.30
CA PHE A 10 -20.95 -5.28 3.88
C PHE A 10 -20.75 -6.52 2.98
N GLU A 11 -20.05 -7.56 3.45
CA GLU A 11 -19.68 -8.73 2.62
C GLU A 11 -20.54 -9.99 2.88
N ARG A 12 -21.55 -9.94 3.75
CA ARG A 12 -22.15 -11.17 4.31
C ARG A 12 -23.46 -11.70 3.70
N GLU A 13 -24.00 -11.11 2.63
CA GLU A 13 -25.27 -11.60 2.03
C GLU A 13 -25.17 -12.30 0.67
N VAL A 14 -23.98 -12.73 0.22
CA VAL A 14 -23.82 -13.25 -1.16
C VAL A 14 -23.82 -14.79 -1.31
N PHE A 15 -23.84 -15.60 -0.26
CA PHE A 15 -23.74 -17.06 -0.44
C PHE A 15 -24.75 -17.89 0.36
N ASN A 16 -25.85 -18.26 -0.32
CA ASN A 16 -26.52 -19.53 -0.08
C ASN A 16 -27.04 -20.09 -1.42
N GLU A 17 -26.39 -21.16 -1.90
CA GLU A 17 -26.58 -21.80 -3.21
C GLU A 17 -27.83 -22.70 -3.27
N SER A 18 -28.50 -22.76 -4.43
CA SER A 18 -28.43 -23.91 -5.36
C SER A 18 -29.63 -24.00 -6.33
N SER A 19 -29.35 -23.84 -7.63
CA SER A 19 -30.14 -24.34 -8.78
C SER A 19 -29.36 -24.03 -10.07
N GLU A 20 -28.36 -24.84 -10.33
CA GLU A 20 -27.27 -24.60 -11.28
C GLU A 20 -27.72 -24.69 -12.75
N GLU A 21 -27.05 -23.88 -13.60
CA GLU A 21 -27.11 -23.78 -15.07
C GLU A 21 -28.16 -22.85 -15.73
N SER A 22 -29.29 -22.51 -15.10
CA SER A 22 -30.09 -21.30 -15.46
C SER A 22 -29.64 -20.08 -14.65
N ALA A 23 -29.23 -20.32 -13.40
CA ALA A 23 -28.93 -19.30 -12.41
C ALA A 23 -27.57 -18.59 -12.58
N ALA A 24 -26.73 -19.02 -13.53
CA ALA A 24 -25.47 -18.31 -13.82
C ALA A 24 -25.72 -17.05 -14.68
N SER A 25 -26.75 -17.06 -15.53
CA SER A 25 -27.25 -15.88 -16.22
C SER A 25 -28.03 -15.02 -15.24
N ASP A 26 -29.00 -15.61 -14.53
CA ASP A 26 -29.86 -14.88 -13.58
C ASP A 26 -29.05 -14.30 -12.40
N GLY A 27 -27.97 -14.96 -11.96
CA GLY A 27 -27.08 -14.46 -10.90
C GLY A 27 -26.13 -13.34 -11.34
N ALA A 28 -25.72 -13.33 -12.62
CA ALA A 28 -25.00 -12.20 -13.19
C ALA A 28 -25.94 -11.00 -13.41
N ASP A 29 -27.18 -11.25 -13.81
CA ASP A 29 -28.23 -10.23 -13.93
C ASP A 29 -28.60 -9.66 -12.56
N VAL A 30 -28.74 -10.47 -11.51
CA VAL A 30 -28.97 -10.00 -10.12
C VAL A 30 -27.76 -9.23 -9.57
N GLN A 31 -26.53 -9.67 -9.83
CA GLN A 31 -25.32 -8.90 -9.45
C GLN A 31 -25.24 -7.56 -10.20
N PHE A 32 -25.63 -7.54 -11.47
CA PHE A 32 -25.71 -6.33 -12.27
C PHE A 32 -26.79 -5.38 -11.73
N GLU A 33 -28.00 -5.88 -11.45
CA GLU A 33 -29.10 -5.11 -10.84
C GLU A 33 -28.73 -4.58 -9.44
N ASN A 34 -28.04 -5.38 -8.63
CA ASN A 34 -27.53 -4.94 -7.32
C ASN A 34 -26.48 -3.85 -7.46
N ASN A 35 -25.53 -3.98 -8.40
CA ASN A 35 -24.52 -2.95 -8.66
C ASN A 35 -25.15 -1.66 -9.21
N ASP A 36 -26.14 -1.77 -10.10
CA ASP A 36 -26.86 -0.61 -10.64
C ASP A 36 -27.68 0.10 -9.55
N THR A 37 -28.28 -0.67 -8.64
CA THR A 37 -29.00 -0.15 -7.46
C THR A 37 -28.04 0.56 -6.50
N LEU A 38 -26.87 -0.03 -6.23
CA LEU A 38 -25.83 0.58 -5.39
C LEU A 38 -25.30 1.87 -6.00
N LEU A 39 -24.98 1.87 -7.29
CA LEU A 39 -24.50 3.03 -8.02
C LEU A 39 -25.57 4.14 -8.06
N THR A 40 -26.83 3.78 -8.33
CA THR A 40 -27.96 4.72 -8.28
C THR A 40 -28.12 5.32 -6.89
N THR A 41 -28.07 4.50 -5.84
CA THR A 41 -28.18 4.96 -4.45
C THR A 41 -27.02 5.90 -4.09
N ALA A 42 -25.79 5.55 -4.45
CA ALA A 42 -24.61 6.38 -4.24
C ALA A 42 -24.70 7.71 -4.98
N HIS A 43 -25.21 7.73 -6.22
CA HIS A 43 -25.46 8.97 -6.97
C HIS A 43 -26.53 9.85 -6.33
N VAL A 44 -27.62 9.26 -5.87
CA VAL A 44 -28.69 10.00 -5.18
C VAL A 44 -28.14 10.61 -3.88
N ALA A 45 -27.43 9.82 -3.07
CA ALA A 45 -26.78 10.29 -1.85
C ALA A 45 -25.75 11.39 -2.13
N TYR A 46 -24.90 11.21 -3.15
CA TYR A 46 -23.95 12.22 -3.61
C TYR A 46 -24.66 13.51 -4.03
N SER A 47 -25.78 13.39 -4.75
CA SER A 47 -26.56 14.55 -5.15
C SER A 47 -27.10 15.29 -3.93
N TYR A 48 -27.65 14.61 -2.94
CA TYR A 48 -28.13 15.24 -1.71
C TYR A 48 -27.00 15.87 -0.88
N MET A 49 -25.82 15.27 -0.87
CA MET A 49 -24.68 15.81 -0.12
C MET A 49 -24.04 17.02 -0.81
N PHE A 50 -23.90 16.97 -2.14
CA PHE A 50 -23.07 17.90 -2.90
C PHE A 50 -23.78 18.71 -3.99
N ASP A 51 -24.69 18.12 -4.78
CA ASP A 51 -25.18 18.75 -6.03
C ASP A 51 -26.54 19.47 -5.92
N ALA A 52 -27.47 18.95 -5.11
CA ALA A 52 -28.85 19.45 -4.96
C ALA A 52 -28.88 20.90 -4.46
N GLU A 53 -29.91 21.70 -4.79
CA GLU A 53 -29.95 23.12 -4.42
C GLU A 53 -29.89 23.37 -2.91
N ASP A 54 -30.44 22.45 -2.14
CA ASP A 54 -30.45 22.37 -0.69
C ASP A 54 -29.38 21.40 -0.15
N SER A 55 -28.40 21.02 -0.97
CA SER A 55 -27.32 20.13 -0.52
C SER A 55 -26.48 20.79 0.57
N LEU A 56 -25.93 19.95 1.45
CA LEU A 56 -25.10 20.43 2.55
C LEU A 56 -23.92 21.26 2.05
N PHE A 57 -23.24 20.79 0.99
CA PHE A 57 -22.13 21.51 0.40
C PHE A 57 -22.55 22.87 -0.15
N ARG A 58 -23.67 22.96 -0.87
CA ARG A 58 -24.10 24.23 -1.47
C ARG A 58 -24.60 25.23 -0.44
N MET A 59 -25.20 24.76 0.64
CA MET A 59 -25.63 25.60 1.75
C MET A 59 -24.44 26.18 2.53
N ASN A 60 -23.43 25.37 2.81
CA ASN A 60 -22.27 25.78 3.62
C ASN A 60 -21.15 26.43 2.81
N PHE A 61 -21.02 26.10 1.52
CA PHE A 61 -19.93 26.56 0.64
C PHE A 61 -20.43 27.13 -0.69
N PRO A 62 -21.39 28.08 -0.69
CA PRO A 62 -22.00 28.58 -1.92
C PRO A 62 -21.00 29.26 -2.87
N SER A 63 -19.95 29.90 -2.35
CA SER A 63 -18.89 30.53 -3.15
C SER A 63 -17.96 29.53 -3.82
N TYR A 64 -17.92 28.29 -3.33
CA TYR A 64 -17.07 27.24 -3.86
C TYR A 64 -17.80 26.29 -4.79
N TYR A 65 -19.13 26.33 -4.82
CA TYR A 65 -19.91 25.55 -5.76
C TYR A 65 -19.79 26.10 -7.18
N ILE A 66 -19.54 25.21 -8.14
CA ILE A 66 -19.53 25.52 -9.57
C ILE A 66 -20.74 24.84 -10.22
N PRO A 67 -21.65 25.60 -10.86
CA PRO A 67 -22.76 25.00 -11.60
C PRO A 67 -22.27 24.05 -12.70
N PRO A 68 -22.98 22.94 -13.00
CA PRO A 68 -22.50 21.90 -13.92
C PRO A 68 -22.09 22.42 -15.32
N ASN A 69 -22.79 23.44 -15.82
CA ASN A 69 -22.45 24.06 -17.11
C ASN A 69 -21.13 24.83 -17.05
N ALA A 70 -20.89 25.58 -15.97
CA ALA A 70 -19.63 26.28 -15.74
C ALA A 70 -18.50 25.29 -15.42
N ALA A 71 -18.79 24.20 -14.71
CA ALA A 71 -17.84 23.12 -14.46
C ALA A 71 -17.38 22.48 -15.78
N LYS A 72 -18.31 22.19 -16.71
CA LYS A 72 -17.96 21.71 -18.06
C LYS A 72 -17.08 22.69 -18.85
N GLU A 73 -17.24 24.00 -18.65
CA GLU A 73 -16.40 25.02 -19.30
C GLU A 73 -15.02 25.14 -18.66
N MET A 74 -14.93 25.09 -17.32
CA MET A 74 -13.66 24.99 -16.60
C MET A 74 -12.92 23.71 -16.97
N SER A 75 -13.63 22.59 -17.09
CA SER A 75 -13.11 21.31 -17.58
C SER A 75 -12.77 21.29 -19.07
N LYS A 76 -12.99 22.38 -19.81
CA LYS A 76 -12.45 22.55 -21.18
C LYS A 76 -11.25 23.49 -21.20
N THR A 77 -11.13 24.35 -20.19
CA THR A 77 -10.14 25.44 -20.13
C THR A 77 -8.95 25.09 -19.24
N VAL A 78 -9.18 24.28 -18.19
CA VAL A 78 -8.17 23.87 -17.20
C VAL A 78 -7.90 22.37 -17.25
N LEU A 79 -8.92 21.59 -17.61
CA LEU A 79 -8.71 20.25 -18.15
C LEU A 79 -8.57 20.40 -19.67
N ALA A 80 -7.34 20.41 -20.17
CA ALA A 80 -7.14 19.86 -21.50
C ALA A 80 -7.74 18.43 -21.45
N PRO A 81 -8.58 18.04 -22.43
CA PRO A 81 -9.28 16.76 -22.36
C PRO A 81 -8.26 15.62 -22.21
N ALA A 82 -8.54 14.73 -21.27
CA ALA A 82 -7.80 13.51 -20.93
C ALA A 82 -6.56 13.66 -20.02
N LEU A 83 -6.78 13.90 -18.73
CA LEU A 83 -5.92 13.30 -17.69
C LEU A 83 -6.74 12.19 -17.04
N VAL A 84 -6.60 10.95 -17.49
CA VAL A 84 -7.35 9.83 -16.91
C VAL A 84 -6.53 9.27 -15.75
N GLY A 85 -7.17 9.04 -14.60
CA GLY A 85 -6.48 8.45 -13.44
C GLY A 85 -5.72 7.16 -13.78
N ASP A 86 -6.28 6.39 -14.71
CA ASP A 86 -5.68 5.15 -15.23
C ASP A 86 -4.44 5.40 -16.11
N GLU A 87 -4.43 6.43 -16.95
CA GLU A 87 -3.24 6.81 -17.73
C GLU A 87 -2.06 7.17 -16.80
N ILE A 88 -2.35 7.85 -15.69
CA ILE A 88 -1.33 8.19 -14.67
C ILE A 88 -0.84 6.91 -13.98
N ALA A 89 -1.75 6.00 -13.64
CA ALA A 89 -1.39 4.71 -13.05
C ALA A 89 -0.51 3.86 -13.99
N GLU A 90 -0.78 3.90 -15.31
CA GLU A 90 0.06 3.27 -16.34
C GLU A 90 1.46 3.87 -16.41
N VAL A 91 1.58 5.21 -16.39
CA VAL A 91 2.88 5.90 -16.37
C VAL A 91 3.70 5.46 -15.15
N LEU A 92 3.08 5.47 -13.96
CA LEU A 92 3.74 5.05 -12.73
C LEU A 92 4.13 3.57 -12.74
N ALA A 93 3.33 2.73 -13.41
CA ALA A 93 3.63 1.30 -13.59
C ALA A 93 4.86 1.10 -14.48
N ALA A 94 4.93 1.81 -15.61
CA ALA A 94 6.05 1.72 -16.55
C ALA A 94 7.38 2.19 -15.92
N GLU A 95 7.35 3.28 -15.15
CA GLU A 95 8.53 3.76 -14.41
C GLU A 95 9.01 2.76 -13.37
N ALA A 96 8.08 2.19 -12.59
CA ALA A 96 8.42 1.19 -11.59
C ALA A 96 9.07 -0.06 -12.22
N GLU A 97 8.64 -0.46 -13.43
CA GLU A 97 9.27 -1.56 -14.16
C GLU A 97 10.66 -1.22 -14.68
N ALA A 98 10.86 0.00 -15.18
CA ALA A 98 12.16 0.51 -15.63
C ALA A 98 13.18 0.57 -14.49
N GLU A 99 12.80 1.05 -13.30
CA GLU A 99 13.65 1.11 -12.11
C GLU A 99 14.15 -0.29 -11.71
N VAL A 100 13.25 -1.29 -11.67
CA VAL A 100 13.66 -2.64 -11.27
C VAL A 100 14.58 -3.28 -12.32
N ALA A 101 14.38 -2.99 -13.61
CA ALA A 101 15.28 -3.44 -14.66
C ALA A 101 16.68 -2.80 -14.55
N GLU A 102 16.77 -1.50 -14.23
CA GLU A 102 18.04 -0.80 -14.06
C GLU A 102 18.84 -1.33 -12.86
N HIS A 103 18.20 -1.58 -11.72
CA HIS A 103 18.87 -2.17 -10.55
C HIS A 103 19.39 -3.59 -10.79
N GLN A 104 18.79 -4.34 -11.73
CA GLN A 104 19.29 -5.65 -12.12
C GLN A 104 20.45 -5.55 -13.14
N GLY A 105 20.43 -4.54 -14.02
CA GLY A 105 21.50 -4.27 -14.98
C GLY A 105 22.77 -3.68 -14.35
N ARG A 106 22.61 -2.83 -13.32
CA ARG A 106 23.69 -2.36 -12.45
C ARG A 106 24.02 -3.44 -11.43
N GLY A 107 24.66 -4.52 -11.89
CA GLY A 107 24.97 -5.69 -11.07
C GLY A 107 25.48 -5.35 -9.68
N LEU A 108 24.83 -5.91 -8.66
CA LEU A 108 25.44 -6.22 -7.37
C LEU A 108 26.54 -7.26 -7.60
N GLY A 109 27.66 -6.81 -8.18
CA GLY A 109 28.96 -7.34 -7.82
C GLY A 109 29.28 -6.86 -6.40
N SER A 110 28.76 -7.56 -5.40
CA SER A 110 29.27 -7.45 -4.04
C SER A 110 29.25 -8.82 -3.36
N GLU A 111 30.46 -9.37 -3.30
CA GLU A 111 31.01 -10.11 -2.17
C GLU A 111 30.37 -11.47 -1.78
N ARG A 112 30.96 -12.51 -2.38
CA ARG A 112 31.79 -13.47 -1.62
C ARG A 112 31.10 -14.16 -0.42
N SER A 113 30.16 -15.05 -0.70
CA SER A 113 30.07 -16.30 0.06
C SER A 113 31.14 -17.26 -0.46
N GLN A 114 32.37 -17.10 0.03
CA GLN A 114 33.40 -18.12 -0.14
C GLN A 114 32.99 -19.38 0.64
N ALA A 115 32.83 -20.46 -0.12
CA ALA A 115 33.26 -21.82 0.19
C ALA A 115 32.95 -22.38 1.60
N LEU A 116 31.95 -23.26 1.64
CA LEU A 116 32.21 -24.64 2.04
C LEU A 116 31.73 -25.58 0.94
N ALA A 117 32.64 -25.85 0.00
CA ALA A 117 32.65 -27.13 -0.68
C ALA A 117 33.43 -28.10 0.22
N SER A 118 32.72 -29.00 0.87
CA SER A 118 33.29 -30.28 1.32
C SER A 118 32.30 -31.36 0.93
N GLY A 119 32.71 -32.13 -0.07
CA GLY A 119 31.94 -33.23 -0.61
C GLY A 119 31.63 -34.30 0.42
N ALA A 120 30.48 -34.92 0.23
CA ALA A 120 30.32 -36.34 0.45
C ALA A 120 29.45 -36.86 -0.69
N ALA A 121 30.09 -37.56 -1.62
CA ALA A 121 29.40 -38.50 -2.47
C ALA A 121 28.72 -39.57 -1.60
N LEU A 122 27.55 -40.01 -2.07
CA LEU A 122 26.63 -41.00 -1.50
C LEU A 122 27.32 -42.26 -0.93
N PRO A 123 26.62 -42.99 -0.04
CA PRO A 123 26.06 -44.23 -0.57
C PRO A 123 24.58 -44.47 -0.19
N ASN A 124 23.91 -45.11 -1.14
CA ASN A 124 22.59 -45.71 -1.11
C ASN A 124 22.23 -46.42 0.22
N SER A 125 20.96 -46.29 0.63
CA SER A 125 20.18 -47.44 1.09
C SER A 125 18.68 -47.26 0.81
N GLY A 126 18.14 -48.17 0.01
CA GLY A 126 16.77 -48.70 0.15
C GLY A 126 15.59 -47.81 -0.24
N ALA A 127 15.08 -48.06 -1.46
CA ALA A 127 13.67 -48.02 -1.84
C ALA A 127 12.90 -46.69 -1.73
N GLY A 128 12.77 -46.03 -2.88
CA GLY A 128 11.74 -45.03 -3.15
C GLY A 128 12.26 -43.95 -4.08
N ALA A 129 11.87 -43.98 -5.36
CA ALA A 129 12.19 -42.92 -6.31
C ALA A 129 11.96 -41.54 -5.65
N ALA A 130 12.97 -40.66 -5.72
CA ALA A 130 12.84 -39.31 -5.19
C ALA A 130 11.59 -38.65 -5.79
N TRP A 131 10.66 -38.16 -4.97
CA TRP A 131 9.56 -37.36 -5.48
C TRP A 131 10.19 -36.10 -6.12
N VAL A 132 10.09 -35.99 -7.44
CA VAL A 132 10.67 -34.89 -8.21
C VAL A 132 9.69 -33.71 -8.17
N CYS A 133 10.19 -32.53 -7.81
CA CYS A 133 9.44 -31.28 -7.90
C CYS A 133 9.54 -30.71 -9.32
N ASP A 134 8.46 -30.78 -10.10
CA ASP A 134 8.35 -30.07 -11.39
C ASP A 134 8.03 -28.59 -11.14
N GLY A 135 8.99 -27.83 -10.60
CA GLY A 135 8.83 -26.40 -10.30
C GLY A 135 9.75 -25.89 -9.18
N LYS A 136 9.64 -24.60 -8.83
CA LYS A 136 10.42 -24.05 -7.70
C LYS A 136 9.87 -24.61 -6.38
N PRO A 137 10.69 -25.29 -5.56
CA PRO A 137 10.21 -25.93 -4.34
C PRO A 137 9.84 -24.89 -3.27
N SER A 138 8.67 -25.05 -2.65
CA SER A 138 8.24 -24.28 -1.47
C SER A 138 8.63 -25.01 -0.17
N PRO A 139 8.55 -24.36 1.00
CA PRO A 139 8.74 -25.04 2.28
C PRO A 139 7.83 -26.27 2.44
N ALA A 140 6.58 -26.20 1.97
CA ALA A 140 5.63 -27.31 2.03
C ALA A 140 6.01 -28.46 1.07
N SER A 141 6.46 -28.15 -0.16
CA SER A 141 6.89 -29.21 -1.09
C SER A 141 8.19 -29.87 -0.63
N ARG A 142 9.10 -29.12 0.01
CA ARG A 142 10.31 -29.68 0.63
C ARG A 142 9.97 -30.63 1.78
N PHE A 143 9.14 -30.18 2.72
CA PHE A 143 8.68 -30.99 3.84
C PHE A 143 8.01 -32.29 3.35
N LEU A 144 7.13 -32.18 2.35
CA LEU A 144 6.46 -33.32 1.73
C LEU A 144 7.45 -34.31 1.09
N CYS A 145 8.47 -33.81 0.39
CA CYS A 145 9.50 -34.64 -0.24
C CYS A 145 10.47 -35.26 0.76
N GLU A 146 10.64 -34.66 1.94
CA GLU A 146 11.49 -35.14 3.03
C GLU A 146 10.77 -36.22 3.87
N HIS A 147 9.47 -36.07 4.10
CA HIS A 147 8.68 -36.93 4.99
C HIS A 147 7.56 -37.72 4.28
N ARG A 148 7.86 -38.22 3.08
CA ARG A 148 6.90 -38.82 2.12
C ARG A 148 5.95 -39.88 2.69
N THR A 149 6.42 -40.68 3.65
CA THR A 149 5.66 -41.79 4.24
C THR A 149 4.81 -41.37 5.44
N ALA A 150 5.11 -40.21 6.04
CA ALA A 150 4.44 -39.69 7.23
C ALA A 150 3.40 -38.60 6.90
N CYS A 151 3.59 -37.88 5.79
CA CYS A 151 2.67 -36.82 5.37
C CYS A 151 1.28 -37.36 4.98
N ILE A 152 0.26 -36.62 5.43
CA ILE A 152 -1.13 -36.82 5.01
C ILE A 152 -1.64 -35.58 4.29
N MET A 153 -2.64 -35.78 3.44
CA MET A 153 -3.41 -34.74 2.81
C MET A 153 -4.81 -34.74 3.43
N ILE A 154 -5.30 -33.57 3.82
CA ILE A 154 -6.68 -33.40 4.30
C ILE A 154 -7.51 -32.68 3.24
N PRO A 155 -8.77 -33.08 3.04
CA PRO A 155 -9.67 -32.36 2.16
C PRO A 155 -10.03 -31.02 2.82
N VAL A 156 -10.01 -29.95 2.02
CA VAL A 156 -10.43 -28.62 2.45
C VAL A 156 -11.30 -28.00 1.37
N ASP A 157 -12.24 -27.17 1.79
CA ASP A 157 -12.97 -26.30 0.88
C ASP A 157 -11.99 -25.35 0.17
N LYS A 158 -12.18 -25.11 -1.13
CA LYS A 158 -11.38 -24.15 -1.91
C LYS A 158 -11.57 -22.71 -1.42
N ALA A 159 -12.70 -22.40 -0.79
CA ALA A 159 -12.97 -21.09 -0.19
C ALA A 159 -12.14 -20.82 1.08
N LEU A 160 -11.63 -21.86 1.75
CA LEU A 160 -10.87 -21.71 2.99
C LEU A 160 -9.40 -21.39 2.72
N ASN A 161 -8.93 -20.23 3.18
CA ASN A 161 -7.52 -19.84 3.09
C ASN A 161 -6.68 -20.35 4.29
N ARG A 162 -5.36 -20.17 4.21
CA ARG A 162 -4.40 -20.62 5.24
C ARG A 162 -4.68 -20.03 6.63
N ALA A 163 -5.11 -18.77 6.71
CA ALA A 163 -5.40 -18.11 7.98
C ALA A 163 -6.68 -18.67 8.62
N SER A 164 -7.73 -18.87 7.83
CA SER A 164 -8.99 -19.47 8.30
C SER A 164 -8.78 -20.90 8.80
N LEU A 165 -7.96 -21.69 8.10
CA LEU A 165 -7.56 -23.03 8.56
C LEU A 165 -6.74 -22.93 9.84
N SER A 166 -5.71 -22.08 9.94
CA SER A 166 -4.94 -21.97 11.18
C SER A 166 -5.76 -21.48 12.37
N ALA A 167 -6.77 -20.61 12.16
CA ALA A 167 -7.68 -20.15 13.20
C ALA A 167 -8.62 -21.27 13.69
N ALA A 168 -9.28 -21.99 12.78
CA ALA A 168 -10.23 -23.06 13.11
C ALA A 168 -9.60 -24.22 13.90
N HIS A 169 -8.28 -24.38 13.82
CA HIS A 169 -7.53 -25.46 14.45
C HIS A 169 -6.76 -25.04 15.70
N ARG A 170 -6.73 -23.74 16.03
CA ARG A 170 -5.94 -23.22 17.15
C ARG A 170 -6.33 -23.89 18.47
N ASP A 171 -7.63 -24.01 18.73
CA ASP A 171 -8.15 -24.59 19.96
C ASP A 171 -8.05 -26.13 19.98
N ALA A 172 -8.17 -26.77 18.81
CA ALA A 172 -8.11 -28.23 18.68
C ALA A 172 -6.71 -28.82 18.93
N PHE A 173 -5.65 -28.01 18.83
CA PHE A 173 -4.26 -28.43 19.04
C PHE A 173 -3.58 -27.74 20.22
N ALA A 174 -4.31 -26.93 20.99
CA ALA A 174 -3.81 -26.27 22.19
C ALA A 174 -3.37 -27.31 23.24
N GLY A 175 -2.14 -27.17 23.75
CA GLY A 175 -1.59 -28.03 24.81
C GLY A 175 -0.87 -29.30 24.35
N LEU A 176 -0.76 -29.55 23.03
CA LEU A 176 0.09 -30.62 22.50
C LEU A 176 1.53 -30.14 22.40
N ALA A 177 2.47 -30.80 23.10
CA ALA A 177 3.89 -30.39 23.18
C ALA A 177 4.61 -30.26 21.82
N ALA A 178 4.10 -30.93 20.78
CA ALA A 178 4.64 -30.87 19.42
C ALA A 178 4.09 -29.71 18.56
N VAL A 179 3.16 -28.92 19.10
CA VAL A 179 2.51 -27.79 18.43
C VAL A 179 2.80 -26.55 19.28
N GLY A 180 3.55 -25.58 18.73
CA GLY A 180 3.87 -24.33 19.44
C GLY A 180 2.63 -23.49 19.75
N GLU A 181 2.79 -22.41 20.50
CA GLU A 181 1.68 -21.52 20.94
C GLU A 181 0.83 -20.97 19.78
N ASN A 182 1.38 -20.97 18.56
CA ASN A 182 0.72 -20.49 17.33
C ASN A 182 -0.15 -21.56 16.63
N GLY A 183 -0.30 -22.75 17.20
CA GLY A 183 -1.11 -23.84 16.63
C GLY A 183 -0.44 -24.59 15.47
N LEU A 184 -1.17 -25.56 14.89
CA LEU A 184 -0.65 -26.40 13.80
C LEU A 184 -0.68 -25.64 12.47
N THR A 185 0.47 -25.57 11.78
CA THR A 185 0.52 -24.99 10.43
C THR A 185 -0.04 -25.97 9.40
N ILE A 186 -1.13 -25.58 8.74
CA ILE A 186 -1.76 -26.32 7.65
C ILE A 186 -1.64 -25.48 6.38
N VAL A 187 -1.03 -26.03 5.33
CA VAL A 187 -0.81 -25.32 4.05
C VAL A 187 -1.79 -25.83 3.00
N PRO A 188 -2.73 -25.01 2.51
CA PRO A 188 -3.62 -25.41 1.42
C PRO A 188 -2.87 -25.45 0.08
N GLY A 189 -3.24 -26.40 -0.76
CA GLY A 189 -2.77 -26.59 -2.13
C GLY A 189 -3.97 -26.87 -3.05
N TYR A 190 -4.18 -25.98 -4.02
CA TYR A 190 -5.34 -26.07 -4.90
C TYR A 190 -4.93 -26.57 -6.29
N ASN A 191 -5.82 -27.37 -6.86
CA ASN A 191 -5.81 -27.69 -8.27
C ASN A 191 -7.14 -27.29 -8.85
N HIS A 192 -7.13 -26.42 -9.86
CA HIS A 192 -8.37 -25.91 -10.47
C HIS A 192 -9.19 -27.03 -11.11
N SER A 193 -8.58 -28.17 -11.47
CA SER A 193 -9.28 -29.33 -12.05
C SER A 193 -10.01 -30.22 -11.05
N ASP A 194 -9.69 -30.15 -9.75
CA ASP A 194 -10.21 -31.10 -8.76
C ASP A 194 -11.41 -30.50 -8.03
N ALA A 195 -12.45 -31.27 -7.71
CA ALA A 195 -13.66 -30.75 -7.07
C ALA A 195 -13.43 -30.24 -5.63
N VAL A 196 -12.38 -30.73 -4.95
CA VAL A 196 -12.04 -30.41 -3.54
C VAL A 196 -10.60 -29.93 -3.46
N GLY A 197 -10.32 -28.97 -2.56
CA GLY A 197 -8.96 -28.53 -2.24
C GLY A 197 -8.23 -29.53 -1.34
N TRP A 198 -6.90 -29.57 -1.40
CA TRP A 198 -6.11 -30.44 -0.52
C TRP A 198 -5.16 -29.62 0.32
N ALA A 199 -5.07 -29.91 1.63
CA ALA A 199 -4.12 -29.23 2.50
C ALA A 199 -3.12 -30.21 3.13
N LEU A 200 -1.91 -29.70 3.39
CA LEU A 200 -0.81 -30.41 4.02
C LEU A 200 -0.56 -29.84 5.43
N PRO A 201 -0.84 -30.62 6.49
CA PRO A 201 -0.34 -30.32 7.83
C PRO A 201 1.18 -30.49 7.88
N LEU A 202 1.90 -29.46 8.31
CA LEU A 202 3.37 -29.50 8.42
C LEU A 202 3.80 -30.14 9.75
N THR A 203 3.53 -31.44 9.89
CA THR A 203 3.96 -32.25 11.04
C THR A 203 4.12 -33.72 10.66
N THR A 204 5.03 -34.42 11.34
CA THR A 204 5.16 -35.88 11.30
C THR A 204 4.83 -36.52 12.65
N ASP A 205 4.45 -35.72 13.65
CA ASP A 205 4.15 -36.22 14.99
C ASP A 205 2.90 -37.10 14.98
N ALA A 206 3.03 -38.33 15.49
CA ALA A 206 1.95 -39.32 15.42
C ALA A 206 0.73 -38.95 16.27
N ALA A 207 0.92 -38.27 17.41
CA ALA A 207 -0.18 -37.83 18.28
C ALA A 207 -0.94 -36.67 17.63
N VAL A 208 -0.23 -35.71 17.02
CA VAL A 208 -0.86 -34.61 16.28
C VAL A 208 -1.59 -35.14 15.05
N LEU A 209 -0.97 -36.03 14.27
CA LEU A 209 -1.60 -36.64 13.10
C LEU A 209 -2.83 -37.48 13.48
N ALA A 210 -2.87 -38.11 14.65
CA ALA A 210 -4.06 -38.84 15.11
C ALA A 210 -5.27 -37.90 15.31
N VAL A 211 -5.04 -36.73 15.91
CA VAL A 211 -6.08 -35.70 16.09
C VAL A 211 -6.52 -35.15 14.73
N VAL A 212 -5.59 -34.83 13.83
CA VAL A 212 -5.92 -34.36 12.47
C VAL A 212 -6.79 -35.38 11.73
N LYS A 213 -6.45 -36.67 11.80
CA LYS A 213 -7.21 -37.76 11.15
C LYS A 213 -8.62 -37.92 11.70
N ALA A 214 -8.82 -37.63 12.99
CA ALA A 214 -10.14 -37.65 13.61
C ALA A 214 -11.01 -36.47 13.16
N LEU A 215 -10.41 -35.27 13.01
CA LEU A 215 -11.11 -34.07 12.53
C LEU A 215 -11.45 -34.14 11.04
N TYR A 216 -10.61 -34.80 10.25
CA TYR A 216 -10.76 -34.88 8.79
C TYR A 216 -10.92 -36.32 8.30
N PRO A 217 -12.09 -36.96 8.46
CA PRO A 217 -12.27 -38.37 8.11
C PRO A 217 -11.99 -38.71 6.64
N GLY A 218 -12.01 -37.71 5.74
CA GLY A 218 -11.61 -37.84 4.33
C GLY A 218 -10.11 -37.72 4.06
N TRP A 219 -9.25 -37.73 5.09
CA TRP A 219 -7.80 -37.66 4.94
C TRP A 219 -7.27 -38.84 4.12
N ARG A 220 -6.16 -38.62 3.41
CA ARG A 220 -5.42 -39.68 2.72
C ARG A 220 -3.92 -39.52 2.89
N ARG A 221 -3.15 -40.55 2.58
CA ARG A 221 -1.69 -40.43 2.49
C ARG A 221 -1.33 -39.52 1.32
N ALA A 222 -0.28 -38.73 1.50
CA ALA A 222 0.31 -38.00 0.39
C ALA A 222 0.89 -38.96 -0.66
N THR A 223 0.88 -38.51 -1.90
CA THR A 223 1.38 -39.19 -3.09
C THR A 223 2.29 -38.25 -3.87
N GLN A 224 3.08 -38.79 -4.79
CA GLN A 224 3.97 -38.00 -5.63
C GLN A 224 3.23 -36.91 -6.42
N ALA A 225 1.98 -37.18 -6.82
CA ALA A 225 1.16 -36.23 -7.56
C ALA A 225 0.81 -34.98 -6.73
N ASP A 226 0.89 -35.03 -5.39
CA ASP A 226 0.53 -33.92 -4.51
C ASP A 226 1.63 -32.85 -4.43
N VAL A 227 2.87 -33.21 -4.79
CA VAL A 227 4.02 -32.30 -4.79
C VAL A 227 3.73 -31.07 -5.65
N ARG A 228 3.04 -31.26 -6.78
CA ARG A 228 2.68 -30.16 -7.70
C ARG A 228 1.78 -29.10 -7.06
N PHE A 229 0.96 -29.45 -6.07
CA PHE A 229 0.09 -28.49 -5.38
C PHE A 229 0.88 -27.50 -4.52
N PHE A 230 2.12 -27.85 -4.18
CA PHE A 230 3.00 -27.05 -3.33
C PHE A 230 4.25 -26.57 -4.06
N CYS A 231 4.42 -26.91 -5.34
CA CYS A 231 5.45 -26.34 -6.19
C CYS A 231 4.90 -25.11 -6.90
N ARG A 232 5.68 -24.03 -6.95
CA ARG A 232 5.31 -22.90 -7.81
C ARG A 232 5.49 -23.32 -9.25
N SER A 233 4.43 -23.22 -10.05
CA SER A 233 4.50 -23.38 -11.50
C SER A 233 5.63 -22.49 -12.02
N SER A 234 6.63 -23.09 -12.64
CA SER A 234 7.50 -22.31 -13.52
C SER A 234 6.61 -21.89 -14.67
N SER A 235 6.29 -20.60 -14.78
CA SER A 235 5.73 -20.05 -16.02
C SER A 235 6.61 -20.51 -17.19
N SER A 236 6.08 -21.43 -17.99
CA SER A 236 6.57 -22.00 -19.25
C SER A 236 8.09 -21.92 -19.51
N ALA A 237 8.87 -22.88 -19.00
CA ALA A 237 10.25 -23.11 -19.43
C ALA A 237 10.40 -24.25 -20.46
N THR A 238 9.31 -24.93 -20.84
CA THR A 238 9.36 -26.07 -21.78
C THR A 238 9.26 -25.70 -23.26
N ALA A 239 9.21 -24.42 -23.61
CA ALA A 239 9.33 -23.92 -24.99
C ALA A 239 10.77 -23.51 -25.35
N ALA A 240 11.78 -23.95 -24.59
CA ALA A 240 13.18 -23.68 -24.84
C ALA A 240 13.76 -24.59 -25.95
N LYS A 241 13.28 -24.44 -27.19
CA LYS A 241 14.02 -24.90 -28.38
C LYS A 241 13.96 -23.99 -29.62
N THR A 242 13.28 -22.85 -29.54
CA THR A 242 13.43 -21.80 -30.56
C THR A 242 13.82 -20.51 -29.89
N ALA A 243 15.13 -20.30 -29.81
CA ALA A 243 15.74 -19.00 -29.53
C ALA A 243 15.42 -18.06 -30.70
N VAL A 244 14.34 -17.29 -30.57
CA VAL A 244 14.12 -16.06 -31.33
C VAL A 244 13.58 -15.04 -30.33
N ASP A 245 14.40 -14.05 -30.03
CA ASP A 245 14.11 -12.76 -29.41
C ASP A 245 12.78 -12.66 -28.63
N ARG A 246 12.76 -13.19 -27.40
CA ARG A 246 11.82 -12.70 -26.40
C ARG A 246 12.51 -11.63 -25.56
N PRO A 247 11.94 -10.41 -25.47
CA PRO A 247 12.47 -9.40 -24.58
C PRO A 247 12.50 -9.93 -23.13
N PRO A 248 13.46 -9.49 -22.30
CA PRO A 248 13.55 -9.91 -20.92
C PRO A 248 12.19 -9.71 -20.24
N GLN A 249 11.68 -10.74 -19.56
CA GLN A 249 10.47 -10.59 -18.74
C GLN A 249 10.78 -9.56 -17.67
N LEU A 250 10.10 -8.41 -17.78
CA LEU A 250 10.22 -7.33 -16.82
C LEU A 250 9.86 -7.85 -15.42
N PRO A 251 10.61 -7.45 -14.38
CA PRO A 251 10.34 -7.84 -13.00
C PRO A 251 8.91 -7.47 -12.59
N SER A 252 8.22 -8.33 -11.85
CA SER A 252 6.85 -8.02 -11.41
C SER A 252 6.85 -6.85 -10.41
N ARG A 253 5.88 -5.94 -10.55
CA ARG A 253 5.66 -4.74 -9.70
C ARG A 253 5.63 -5.01 -8.18
N HIS A 254 5.30 -6.23 -7.75
CA HIS A 254 5.49 -6.68 -6.37
C HIS A 254 6.93 -6.52 -5.86
N ALA A 255 7.94 -6.55 -6.74
CA ALA A 255 9.32 -6.27 -6.41
C ALA A 255 9.50 -4.78 -6.03
N TRP A 256 8.91 -3.86 -6.79
CA TRP A 256 8.97 -2.42 -6.51
C TRP A 256 8.31 -2.08 -5.17
N THR A 257 7.06 -2.51 -4.95
CA THR A 257 6.33 -2.25 -3.69
C THR A 257 7.13 -2.76 -2.49
N ARG A 258 7.68 -3.98 -2.57
CA ARG A 258 8.52 -4.53 -1.50
C ARG A 258 9.82 -3.76 -1.30
N SER A 259 10.45 -3.26 -2.36
CA SER A 259 11.64 -2.43 -2.25
C SER A 259 11.32 -1.08 -1.62
N ALA A 260 10.27 -0.39 -2.08
CA ALA A 260 9.84 0.88 -1.52
C ALA A 260 9.45 0.76 -0.03
N SER A 261 8.67 -0.25 0.36
CA SER A 261 8.34 -0.51 1.77
C SER A 261 9.55 -0.87 2.62
N LYS A 262 10.65 -1.38 2.04
CA LYS A 262 11.91 -1.58 2.77
C LYS A 262 12.67 -0.28 2.96
N LEU A 263 12.64 0.61 1.96
CA LEU A 263 13.28 1.92 2.04
C LEU A 263 12.64 2.80 3.11
N MET A 264 11.30 2.78 3.21
CA MET A 264 10.53 3.50 4.23
C MET A 264 10.80 2.98 5.65
N ARG A 265 11.13 1.69 5.78
CA ARG A 265 11.45 1.03 7.06
C ARG A 265 12.94 1.00 7.40
N SER A 266 13.80 1.52 6.54
CA SER A 266 15.25 1.47 6.77
C SER A 266 15.67 2.57 7.72
N LYS A 267 15.89 2.18 8.98
CA LYS A 267 16.51 3.03 10.01
C LYS A 267 17.88 3.53 9.57
N GLU A 268 18.68 2.71 8.90
CA GLU A 268 20.01 3.07 8.42
C GLU A 268 19.92 4.19 7.39
N ARG A 269 18.97 4.11 6.45
CA ARG A 269 18.70 5.14 5.45
C ARG A 269 18.21 6.43 6.11
N LEU A 270 17.33 6.34 7.09
CA LEU A 270 16.87 7.50 7.87
C LEU A 270 18.05 8.21 8.55
N LEU A 271 18.86 7.48 9.32
CA LEU A 271 20.01 8.03 10.03
C LEU A 271 21.07 8.61 9.07
N ALA A 272 21.31 7.95 7.93
CA ALA A 272 22.20 8.46 6.90
C ALA A 272 21.68 9.80 6.33
N ARG A 273 20.36 9.89 6.10
CA ARG A 273 19.73 11.13 5.62
C ARG A 273 19.81 12.25 6.66
N ILE A 274 19.56 11.95 7.93
CA ILE A 274 19.70 12.92 9.03
C ILE A 274 21.14 13.46 9.08
N ARG A 275 22.15 12.59 8.97
CA ARG A 275 23.57 13.01 8.93
C ARG A 275 23.87 13.88 7.71
N ALA A 276 23.39 13.49 6.53
CA ALA A 276 23.59 14.26 5.30
C ALA A 276 22.92 15.64 5.35
N GLY A 277 21.79 15.77 6.05
CA GLY A 277 21.09 17.04 6.29
C GLY A 277 21.73 17.95 7.33
N GLY A 278 22.87 17.56 7.93
CA GLY A 278 23.55 18.34 8.98
C GLY A 278 23.21 17.94 10.41
N GLY A 279 22.55 16.79 10.59
CA GLY A 279 22.14 16.25 11.89
C GLY A 279 20.70 16.60 12.26
N TRP A 280 20.23 16.00 13.36
CA TRP A 280 18.85 16.10 13.85
C TRP A 280 18.34 17.53 14.07
N ALA A 281 19.22 18.45 14.48
CA ALA A 281 18.87 19.85 14.71
C ALA A 281 18.76 20.70 13.42
N ALA A 282 19.32 20.22 12.30
CA ALA A 282 19.36 20.92 11.03
C ALA A 282 18.32 20.39 10.02
N VAL A 283 17.80 19.18 10.25
CA VAL A 283 16.74 18.60 9.41
C VAL A 283 15.35 19.07 9.84
N THR A 284 14.47 19.16 8.87
CA THR A 284 13.04 19.41 9.05
C THR A 284 12.30 18.12 8.76
N PHE A 285 11.61 17.61 9.78
CA PHE A 285 10.66 16.52 9.61
C PHE A 285 9.35 17.09 9.12
N VAL A 286 8.65 16.39 8.23
CA VAL A 286 7.36 16.82 7.70
C VAL A 286 6.41 15.66 7.85
N ALA A 287 5.37 15.83 8.67
CA ALA A 287 4.27 14.87 8.72
C ALA A 287 3.45 15.01 7.43
N VAL A 288 3.26 13.90 6.73
CA VAL A 288 2.55 13.83 5.46
C VAL A 288 1.40 12.85 5.59
N ASP A 289 0.25 13.26 5.11
CA ASP A 289 -0.93 12.42 4.98
C ASP A 289 -1.71 12.84 3.73
N VAL A 290 -2.34 11.87 3.06
CA VAL A 290 -3.10 12.08 1.84
C VAL A 290 -4.39 11.29 1.86
N GLU A 291 -5.52 11.97 1.66
CA GLU A 291 -6.78 11.28 1.37
C GLU A 291 -6.90 10.97 -0.12
N ALA A 292 -7.65 9.92 -0.47
CA ALA A 292 -7.83 9.48 -1.84
C ALA A 292 -9.29 9.19 -2.17
N PHE A 293 -9.72 9.60 -3.37
CA PHE A 293 -11.02 9.26 -3.93
C PHE A 293 -11.12 7.77 -4.21
N ALA A 294 -10.05 7.17 -4.73
CA ALA A 294 -9.99 5.74 -5.01
C ALA A 294 -8.55 5.26 -4.88
N VAL A 295 -8.38 3.98 -4.61
CA VAL A 295 -7.09 3.31 -4.78
C VAL A 295 -7.25 2.37 -5.96
N LEU A 296 -6.68 2.77 -7.09
CA LEU A 296 -6.69 2.00 -8.33
C LEU A 296 -5.89 0.70 -8.14
N PRO A 297 -6.03 -0.27 -9.07
CA PRO A 297 -5.22 -1.46 -9.07
C PRO A 297 -3.74 -1.16 -8.82
N GLN A 298 -3.09 -2.09 -8.12
CA GLN A 298 -1.67 -1.99 -7.77
C GLN A 298 -1.30 -0.78 -6.87
N SER A 299 -2.25 -0.34 -6.04
CA SER A 299 -2.05 0.63 -4.96
C SER A 299 -1.65 2.03 -5.44
N VAL A 300 -2.20 2.47 -6.57
CA VAL A 300 -2.07 3.86 -7.02
C VAL A 300 -3.27 4.65 -6.47
N PRO A 301 -3.07 5.56 -5.52
CA PRO A 301 -4.16 6.41 -5.06
C PRO A 301 -4.50 7.46 -6.12
N VAL A 302 -5.79 7.78 -6.24
CA VAL A 302 -6.32 8.97 -6.89
C VAL A 302 -6.51 10.02 -5.79
N PRO A 303 -5.58 10.97 -5.64
CA PRO A 303 -5.51 11.79 -4.43
C PRO A 303 -6.62 12.85 -4.38
N ALA A 304 -7.21 13.03 -3.21
CA ALA A 304 -8.28 14.00 -2.93
C ALA A 304 -7.78 15.21 -2.14
N GLU A 305 -6.93 14.99 -1.14
CA GLU A 305 -6.45 16.02 -0.22
C GLU A 305 -5.01 15.73 0.16
N TYR A 306 -4.12 16.72 0.08
CA TYR A 306 -2.74 16.60 0.51
C TYR A 306 -2.48 17.49 1.71
N ALA A 307 -1.80 16.94 2.72
CA ALA A 307 -1.27 17.70 3.84
C ALA A 307 0.23 17.46 4.02
N PHE A 308 0.98 18.55 4.14
CA PHE A 308 2.39 18.55 4.52
C PHE A 308 2.54 19.50 5.71
N LEU A 309 2.86 18.94 6.87
CA LEU A 309 3.01 19.70 8.11
C LEU A 309 4.44 19.61 8.62
N PRO A 310 5.25 20.66 8.44
CA PRO A 310 6.59 20.72 9.00
C PRO A 310 6.57 20.67 10.53
N VAL A 311 7.34 19.76 11.09
CA VAL A 311 7.50 19.52 12.52
C VAL A 311 8.91 19.92 12.95
N ARG A 312 8.99 20.67 14.05
CA ARG A 312 10.26 21.16 14.57
C ARG A 312 10.47 20.68 15.98
N GLY A 313 11.59 19.98 16.18
CA GLY A 313 12.04 19.65 17.53
C GLY A 313 12.41 20.91 18.32
N PRO A 314 12.40 20.84 19.66
CA PRO A 314 12.77 21.98 20.52
C PRO A 314 14.22 22.46 20.31
N TRP A 315 15.06 21.63 19.68
CA TRP A 315 16.47 21.88 19.41
C TRP A 315 16.75 22.33 17.97
N ALA A 316 15.72 22.52 17.14
CA ALA A 316 15.89 22.85 15.73
C ALA A 316 16.51 24.25 15.56
N ALA A 317 17.53 24.36 14.70
CA ALA A 317 18.15 25.64 14.38
C ALA A 317 17.13 26.62 13.76
N PRO A 318 17.19 27.95 14.01
CA PRO A 318 16.28 28.90 13.39
C PRO A 318 16.31 28.78 11.86
N VAL A 319 15.14 28.74 11.21
CA VAL A 319 15.05 28.71 9.73
C VAL A 319 13.95 29.65 9.25
N ASP A 320 14.04 30.07 7.99
CA ASP A 320 13.05 30.90 7.29
C ASP A 320 11.61 30.38 7.47
N PRO A 321 10.69 31.21 8.03
CA PRO A 321 9.28 30.86 8.20
C PRO A 321 8.57 30.45 6.91
N ALA A 322 8.92 31.06 5.77
CA ALA A 322 8.27 30.77 4.50
C ALA A 322 8.60 29.37 3.99
N ALA A 323 9.81 28.88 4.25
CA ALA A 323 10.24 27.53 3.90
C ALA A 323 9.58 26.44 4.77
N HIS A 324 8.92 26.82 5.88
CA HIS A 324 8.38 25.90 6.90
C HIS A 324 6.90 26.10 7.18
N ALA A 325 6.17 26.83 6.33
CA ALA A 325 4.72 26.86 6.43
C ALA A 325 4.14 25.46 6.17
N PRO A 326 2.95 25.13 6.71
CA PRO A 326 2.17 24.00 6.23
C PRO A 326 1.83 24.16 4.74
N LEU A 327 1.60 23.06 4.04
CA LEU A 327 0.99 23.05 2.72
C LEU A 327 -0.22 22.13 2.76
N HIS A 328 -1.35 22.66 2.30
CA HIS A 328 -2.64 21.98 2.30
C HIS A 328 -3.38 22.34 1.03
N PHE A 329 -3.86 21.33 0.30
CA PHE A 329 -4.68 21.56 -0.89
C PHE A 329 -5.48 20.32 -1.25
N PHE A 330 -6.60 20.55 -1.93
CA PHE A 330 -7.42 19.51 -2.52
C PHE A 330 -7.08 19.37 -4.00
N CYS A 331 -7.20 18.15 -4.52
CA CYS A 331 -6.98 17.85 -5.92
C CYS A 331 -8.26 17.39 -6.59
N HIS A 332 -8.45 17.78 -7.84
CA HIS A 332 -9.48 17.18 -8.67
C HIS A 332 -8.97 15.80 -9.14
N PRO A 333 -9.79 14.73 -9.10
CA PRO A 333 -9.32 13.37 -9.46
C PRO A 333 -9.04 13.19 -10.96
N GLY A 334 -9.61 14.08 -11.78
CA GLY A 334 -9.71 13.87 -13.22
C GLY A 334 -10.87 12.92 -13.55
N PRO A 335 -11.14 12.63 -14.83
CA PRO A 335 -12.02 11.53 -15.20
C PRO A 335 -11.47 10.18 -14.68
N LEU A 336 -12.34 9.43 -14.01
CA LEU A 336 -12.11 8.04 -13.65
C LEU A 336 -12.97 7.12 -14.53
N ALA A 337 -12.49 5.92 -14.76
CA ALA A 337 -13.26 4.91 -15.46
C ALA A 337 -14.50 4.50 -14.64
N PRO A 338 -15.64 4.15 -15.28
CA PRO A 338 -16.90 3.85 -14.59
C PRO A 338 -16.78 2.77 -13.52
N GLU A 339 -15.88 1.81 -13.68
CA GLU A 339 -15.61 0.74 -12.71
C GLU A 339 -15.09 1.25 -11.35
N HIS A 340 -14.57 2.46 -11.28
CA HIS A 340 -14.06 3.08 -10.05
C HIS A 340 -15.05 4.09 -9.45
N GLU A 341 -16.17 4.36 -10.13
CA GLU A 341 -17.12 5.39 -9.74
C GLU A 341 -17.82 5.06 -8.42
N VAL A 342 -18.21 3.81 -8.19
CA VAL A 342 -18.83 3.39 -6.92
C VAL A 342 -17.89 3.64 -5.74
N THR A 343 -16.61 3.23 -5.87
CA THR A 343 -15.60 3.44 -4.83
C THR A 343 -15.36 4.93 -4.56
N MET A 344 -15.27 5.73 -5.62
CA MET A 344 -15.12 7.19 -5.50
C MET A 344 -16.32 7.84 -4.80
N LEU A 345 -17.55 7.48 -5.18
CA LEU A 345 -18.74 8.04 -4.55
C LEU A 345 -18.82 7.63 -3.08
N HIS A 346 -18.47 6.38 -2.77
CA HIS A 346 -18.45 5.88 -1.41
C HIS A 346 -17.44 6.63 -0.54
N THR A 347 -16.19 6.82 -0.96
CA THR A 347 -15.19 7.60 -0.21
C THR A 347 -15.62 9.07 -0.06
N CYS A 348 -16.17 9.68 -1.12
CA CYS A 348 -16.73 11.02 -1.04
C CYS A 348 -17.85 11.15 0.00
N LEU A 349 -18.61 10.10 0.29
CA LEU A 349 -19.78 10.14 1.18
C LEU A 349 -19.50 9.66 2.59
N CYS A 350 -18.58 8.70 2.73
CA CYS A 350 -18.42 7.92 3.95
C CYS A 350 -17.05 8.11 4.62
N THR A 351 -16.08 8.76 3.98
CA THR A 351 -14.75 8.95 4.57
C THR A 351 -14.41 10.41 4.74
N HIS A 352 -14.07 11.09 3.65
CA HIS A 352 -13.48 12.42 3.69
C HIS A 352 -14.47 13.53 3.36
N LEU A 353 -15.70 13.21 2.92
CA LEU A 353 -16.72 14.20 2.56
C LEU A 353 -16.28 15.24 1.50
N ILE A 354 -15.30 14.93 0.66
CA ILE A 354 -14.80 15.87 -0.36
C ILE A 354 -15.56 15.60 -1.66
N PRO A 355 -16.21 16.60 -2.28
CA PRO A 355 -16.82 16.42 -3.60
C PRO A 355 -15.74 16.15 -4.64
N HIS A 356 -15.98 15.22 -5.56
CA HIS A 356 -15.08 14.96 -6.69
C HIS A 356 -15.33 15.89 -7.88
N ARG A 357 -16.44 16.64 -7.87
CA ARG A 357 -16.87 17.55 -8.96
C ARG A 357 -17.59 18.78 -8.42
N ASN A 358 -17.77 19.79 -9.28
CA ASN A 358 -18.54 21.01 -8.99
C ASN A 358 -18.02 21.84 -7.80
N ALA A 359 -16.74 21.70 -7.44
CA ALA A 359 -16.11 22.43 -6.35
C ALA A 359 -14.85 23.17 -6.83
N SER A 360 -14.80 24.49 -6.65
CA SER A 360 -13.73 25.36 -7.16
C SER A 360 -12.44 25.30 -6.37
N PHE A 361 -12.46 24.75 -5.15
CA PHE A 361 -11.26 24.56 -4.33
C PHE A 361 -10.44 23.32 -4.73
N LEU A 362 -10.99 22.45 -5.58
CA LEU A 362 -10.26 21.30 -6.13
C LEU A 362 -9.24 21.80 -7.14
N SER A 363 -7.96 21.68 -6.81
CA SER A 363 -6.88 22.08 -7.71
C SER A 363 -6.85 21.19 -8.95
N VAL A 364 -6.79 21.85 -10.10
CA VAL A 364 -6.63 21.27 -11.43
C VAL A 364 -5.27 21.67 -12.05
N ASP A 365 -4.45 22.42 -11.30
CA ASP A 365 -3.10 22.85 -11.68
C ASP A 365 -2.06 21.98 -10.96
N PHE A 366 -1.92 20.74 -11.44
CA PHE A 366 -1.00 19.77 -10.89
C PHE A 366 0.45 20.21 -11.10
N ALA A 367 0.76 20.90 -12.21
CA ALA A 367 2.09 21.43 -12.50
C ALA A 367 2.59 22.41 -11.42
N ASN A 368 1.79 23.42 -11.07
CA ASN A 368 2.19 24.34 -10.01
C ASN A 368 2.23 23.65 -8.64
N LYS A 369 1.32 22.72 -8.36
CA LYS A 369 1.34 21.97 -7.10
C LYS A 369 2.54 21.04 -6.96
N ALA A 370 2.89 20.29 -8.00
CA ALA A 370 4.09 19.47 -8.01
C ALA A 370 5.36 20.31 -7.81
N ARG A 371 5.47 21.48 -8.46
CA ARG A 371 6.60 22.41 -8.24
C ARG A 371 6.63 22.95 -6.82
N GLU A 372 5.48 23.29 -6.24
CA GLU A 372 5.38 23.75 -4.86
C GLU A 372 5.84 22.67 -3.86
N VAL A 373 5.35 21.43 -4.04
CA VAL A 373 5.75 20.27 -3.22
C VAL A 373 7.25 19.97 -3.40
N ASP A 374 7.77 20.04 -4.63
CA ASP A 374 9.17 19.78 -4.93
C ASP A 374 10.12 20.79 -4.28
N GLN A 375 9.82 22.07 -4.48
CA GLN A 375 10.62 23.19 -3.99
C GLN A 375 10.60 23.29 -2.47
N ARG A 376 9.58 22.74 -1.80
CA ARG A 376 9.47 22.83 -0.33
C ARG A 376 9.91 21.55 0.36
N PHE A 377 9.67 20.38 -0.24
CA PHE A 377 9.72 19.13 0.50
C PHE A 377 10.55 18.03 -0.18
N VAL A 378 10.16 17.57 -1.37
CA VAL A 378 10.68 16.28 -1.91
C VAL A 378 12.18 16.32 -2.21
N ARG A 379 12.65 17.30 -2.99
CA ARG A 379 14.07 17.38 -3.42
C ARG A 379 14.95 18.20 -2.47
N LYS A 380 14.46 18.56 -1.28
CA LYS A 380 15.24 19.34 -0.30
C LYS A 380 16.14 18.44 0.55
N PRO A 381 17.48 18.64 0.55
CA PRO A 381 18.42 17.81 1.33
C PRO A 381 18.12 17.73 2.83
N GLN A 382 17.57 18.81 3.39
CA GLN A 382 17.28 18.96 4.81
C GLN A 382 15.89 18.46 5.20
N VAL A 383 15.05 18.04 4.25
CA VAL A 383 13.69 17.59 4.53
C VAL A 383 13.64 16.07 4.58
N ILE A 384 12.89 15.57 5.56
CA ILE A 384 12.56 14.16 5.75
C ILE A 384 11.04 14.07 5.90
N LEU A 385 10.40 13.30 5.03
CA LEU A 385 8.97 13.08 5.08
C LEU A 385 8.69 11.91 6.04
N ILE A 386 7.69 12.08 6.89
CA ILE A 386 7.23 11.07 7.82
C ILE A 386 5.76 10.81 7.51
N ASN A 387 5.40 9.56 7.27
CA ASN A 387 4.02 9.17 7.06
C ASN A 387 3.52 8.23 8.17
N LYS A 388 2.20 8.03 8.20
CA LYS A 388 1.55 7.05 9.06
C LYS A 388 1.94 5.65 8.56
N GLY A 389 2.29 4.76 9.48
CA GLY A 389 2.67 3.40 9.13
C GLY A 389 3.15 2.63 10.34
N ASP A 390 2.84 1.34 10.35
CA ASP A 390 3.24 0.41 11.39
C ASP A 390 4.25 -0.59 10.83
N ALA A 391 5.11 -1.12 11.71
CA ALA A 391 6.16 -2.06 11.29
C ALA A 391 5.59 -3.29 10.55
N GLU A 392 4.37 -3.69 10.91
CA GLU A 392 3.64 -4.84 10.36
C GLU A 392 2.79 -4.50 9.13
N SER A 393 2.40 -3.23 8.96
CA SER A 393 1.56 -2.76 7.84
C SER A 393 2.00 -1.37 7.34
N PRO A 394 3.13 -1.30 6.60
CA PRO A 394 3.58 -0.04 6.01
C PRO A 394 2.63 0.35 4.85
N THR A 395 2.10 1.56 4.89
CA THR A 395 1.35 2.11 3.76
C THR A 395 2.29 2.84 2.81
N LEU A 396 2.14 2.58 1.51
CA LEU A 396 2.83 3.32 0.46
C LEU A 396 1.96 4.43 -0.13
N MET A 397 0.75 4.62 0.39
CA MET A 397 -0.27 5.47 -0.22
C MET A 397 0.23 6.91 -0.35
N ASP A 398 0.73 7.53 0.72
CA ASP A 398 1.18 8.93 0.70
C ASP A 398 2.36 9.13 -0.25
N MET A 399 3.29 8.19 -0.26
CA MET A 399 4.43 8.21 -1.19
C MET A 399 3.99 8.06 -2.64
N GLN A 400 3.06 7.15 -2.92
CA GLN A 400 2.51 6.96 -4.26
C GLN A 400 1.65 8.15 -4.69
N ALA A 401 0.92 8.78 -3.76
CA ALA A 401 0.16 9.99 -4.04
C ALA A 401 1.07 11.17 -4.41
N MET A 402 2.25 11.27 -3.78
CA MET A 402 3.25 12.24 -4.21
C MET A 402 3.71 11.93 -5.64
N ARG A 403 4.09 10.68 -5.96
CA ARG A 403 4.46 10.30 -7.33
C ARG A 403 3.35 10.57 -8.34
N TRP A 404 2.10 10.29 -7.96
CA TRP A 404 0.91 10.60 -8.74
C TRP A 404 0.84 12.08 -9.09
N LEU A 405 1.10 12.99 -8.13
CA LEU A 405 1.08 14.42 -8.40
C LEU A 405 2.11 14.84 -9.47
N TYR A 406 3.32 14.29 -9.43
CA TYR A 406 4.33 14.56 -10.46
C TYR A 406 3.93 13.95 -11.81
N ALA A 407 3.40 12.73 -11.83
CA ALA A 407 2.96 12.09 -13.06
C ALA A 407 1.76 12.82 -13.69
N ALA A 408 0.80 13.28 -12.88
CA ALA A 408 -0.31 14.12 -13.30
C ALA A 408 0.18 15.44 -13.90
N ALA A 409 1.14 16.09 -13.23
CA ALA A 409 1.76 17.32 -13.67
C ALA A 409 2.52 17.18 -15.00
N VAL A 410 3.30 16.09 -15.13
CA VAL A 410 3.94 15.71 -16.39
C VAL A 410 2.91 15.59 -17.50
N CYS A 411 1.84 14.83 -17.27
CA CYS A 411 0.83 14.58 -18.29
C CYS A 411 0.10 15.88 -18.67
N GLN A 412 -0.10 16.79 -17.71
CA GLN A 412 -0.66 18.12 -17.92
C GLN A 412 0.27 19.01 -18.79
N GLU A 413 1.58 18.97 -18.54
CA GLU A 413 2.59 19.74 -19.31
C GLU A 413 2.79 19.17 -20.72
N GLY A 414 2.97 17.85 -20.86
CA GLY A 414 3.15 17.18 -22.16
C GLY A 414 1.94 17.28 -23.09
N ARG A 415 0.75 17.57 -22.55
CA ARG A 415 -0.46 17.85 -23.34
C ARG A 415 -0.65 19.34 -23.64
N SER A 416 -0.01 20.25 -22.89
CA SER A 416 -0.06 21.71 -23.14
C SER A 416 1.02 22.20 -24.12
N GLY A 417 1.96 21.33 -24.53
CA GLY A 417 2.80 21.53 -25.69
C GLY A 417 3.42 20.22 -26.20
N ILE A 418 3.35 20.02 -27.53
CA ILE A 418 4.10 19.02 -28.31
C ILE A 418 3.49 17.59 -28.32
N ALA A 419 2.45 17.43 -29.14
CA ALA A 419 2.29 16.15 -29.85
C ALA A 419 3.38 16.02 -30.91
N VAL A 420 4.42 15.21 -30.67
CA VAL A 420 5.12 14.51 -31.76
C VAL A 420 5.54 13.11 -31.28
N ALA A 421 4.58 12.19 -31.29
CA ALA A 421 4.92 10.78 -31.44
C ALA A 421 5.65 10.61 -32.79
N GLY A 422 6.97 10.37 -32.75
CA GLY A 422 7.77 9.98 -33.92
C GLY A 422 8.95 10.88 -34.32
N SER A 423 9.36 11.87 -33.53
CA SER A 423 10.63 12.58 -33.76
C SER A 423 11.64 12.32 -32.65
N GLU A 424 12.95 12.45 -32.92
CA GLU A 424 14.02 12.35 -31.92
C GLU A 424 13.82 13.29 -30.71
N ALA A 425 12.96 14.31 -30.83
CA ALA A 425 12.53 15.17 -29.72
C ALA A 425 11.61 14.48 -28.70
N GLY A 426 10.87 13.42 -29.09
CA GLY A 426 10.03 12.65 -28.17
C GLY A 426 10.82 11.78 -27.18
N VAL A 427 12.08 11.48 -27.51
CA VAL A 427 13.01 10.79 -26.59
C VAL A 427 13.48 11.75 -25.49
N ASP A 428 13.71 13.03 -25.81
CA ASP A 428 14.06 14.09 -24.85
C ASP A 428 12.90 14.44 -23.91
N GLU A 429 11.65 14.40 -24.40
CA GLU A 429 10.44 14.61 -23.61
C GLU A 429 10.26 13.48 -22.56
N ALA A 430 10.34 12.22 -22.97
CA ALA A 430 10.30 11.07 -22.06
C ALA A 430 11.48 11.06 -21.05
N HIS A 431 12.65 11.57 -21.46
CA HIS A 431 13.80 11.77 -20.57
C HIS A 431 13.61 12.93 -19.57
N ARG A 432 12.84 13.96 -19.93
CA ARG A 432 12.42 15.04 -19.01
C ARG A 432 11.38 14.55 -18.01
N ILE A 433 10.42 13.75 -18.48
CA ILE A 433 9.34 13.13 -17.70
C ILE A 433 9.91 12.19 -16.64
N GLY A 434 10.75 11.24 -17.03
CA GLY A 434 11.39 10.30 -16.10
C GLY A 434 12.42 10.93 -15.16
N ARG A 435 12.80 12.21 -15.37
CA ARG A 435 13.60 12.98 -14.40
C ARG A 435 12.73 13.71 -13.38
N TRP A 436 11.48 14.00 -13.70
CA TRP A 436 10.64 14.82 -12.84
C TRP A 436 9.75 14.01 -11.90
N VAL A 437 9.26 12.83 -12.29
CA VAL A 437 8.66 11.90 -11.34
C VAL A 437 9.77 11.28 -10.48
N PRO A 438 9.78 11.52 -9.16
CA PRO A 438 10.82 10.97 -8.31
C PRO A 438 10.64 9.45 -8.12
N SER A 439 11.76 8.73 -8.11
CA SER A 439 11.78 7.32 -7.74
C SER A 439 11.45 7.13 -6.25
N ALA A 440 11.13 5.91 -5.82
CA ALA A 440 10.99 5.62 -4.39
C ALA A 440 12.29 5.87 -3.60
N GLU A 441 13.45 5.76 -4.26
CA GLU A 441 14.75 6.03 -3.64
C GLU A 441 14.99 7.52 -3.40
N ASP A 442 14.46 8.37 -4.30
CA ASP A 442 14.59 9.83 -4.24
C ASP A 442 13.60 10.48 -3.26
N ILE A 443 12.51 9.78 -2.93
CA ILE A 443 11.57 10.22 -1.90
C ILE A 443 12.07 9.72 -0.53
N TYR A 444 12.61 10.63 0.28
CA TYR A 444 13.03 10.36 1.66
C TYR A 444 11.82 10.36 2.62
N CYS A 445 10.88 9.44 2.37
CA CYS A 445 9.72 9.17 3.21
C CYS A 445 9.96 7.93 4.07
N PHE A 446 9.57 8.01 5.35
CA PHE A 446 9.76 6.95 6.34
C PHE A 446 8.53 6.80 7.23
N ASP A 447 8.26 5.57 7.66
CA ASP A 447 7.22 5.31 8.65
C ASP A 447 7.61 5.95 9.99
N VAL A 448 6.65 6.55 10.68
CA VAL A 448 6.87 7.17 12.00
C VAL A 448 7.48 6.21 13.02
N SER A 449 7.14 4.92 12.96
CA SER A 449 7.72 3.89 13.85
C SER A 449 9.24 3.75 13.71
N VAL A 450 9.80 4.06 12.54
CA VAL A 450 11.24 4.02 12.27
C VAL A 450 11.93 5.22 12.90
N LEU A 451 11.29 6.39 12.85
CA LEU A 451 11.76 7.60 13.53
C LEU A 451 11.76 7.42 15.04
N GLU A 452 10.66 6.90 15.59
CA GLU A 452 10.51 6.58 17.02
C GLU A 452 11.63 5.63 17.47
N ALA A 453 11.86 4.53 16.74
CA ALA A 453 12.94 3.59 17.04
C ALA A 453 14.35 4.22 16.95
N ALA A 454 14.59 5.07 15.93
CA ALA A 454 15.87 5.76 15.76
C ALA A 454 16.14 6.78 16.89
N ALA A 455 15.11 7.49 17.32
CA ALA A 455 15.19 8.46 18.42
C ALA A 455 15.49 7.76 19.75
N ALA A 456 14.79 6.67 20.05
CA ALA A 456 14.99 5.88 21.28
C ALA A 456 16.41 5.31 21.38
N GLU A 457 16.95 4.73 20.30
CA GLU A 457 18.32 4.20 20.29
C GLU A 457 19.37 5.30 20.52
N CYS A 458 19.16 6.48 19.94
CA CYS A 458 20.04 7.62 20.16
C CYS A 458 19.97 8.13 21.62
N ALA A 459 18.80 8.02 22.26
CA ALA A 459 18.60 8.39 23.66
C ALA A 459 19.24 7.37 24.64
N ASP A 460 19.21 6.07 24.34
CA ASP A 460 19.82 5.03 25.19
C ASP A 460 21.35 5.08 25.19
N VAL A 461 21.99 5.47 24.08
CA VAL A 461 23.44 5.73 24.04
C VAL A 461 23.82 6.91 24.96
N ALA A 462 22.90 7.84 25.19
CA ALA A 462 23.08 8.99 26.07
C ALA A 462 22.84 8.68 27.57
N LEU A 463 22.05 7.64 27.88
CA LEU A 463 21.49 7.39 29.21
C LEU A 463 22.30 6.44 30.11
N ILE A 464 23.55 6.11 29.76
CA ILE A 464 24.52 5.58 30.75
C ILE A 464 24.88 6.66 31.81
N SER A 465 24.42 7.91 31.65
CA SER A 465 24.47 8.91 32.73
C SER A 465 23.12 9.58 32.97
N LYS A 466 22.54 9.26 34.14
CA LYS A 466 21.42 9.92 34.85
C LYS A 466 19.99 9.61 34.39
N LYS A 467 19.35 8.77 35.23
CA LYS A 467 17.90 8.63 35.39
C LYS A 467 17.27 9.95 35.82
N GLU A 468 16.42 10.52 34.98
CA GLU A 468 15.16 11.19 35.36
C GLU A 468 14.32 11.43 34.10
N ALA A 469 13.19 10.72 34.01
CA ALA A 469 12.23 10.85 32.91
C ALA A 469 11.35 12.10 33.12
N PRO A 470 11.16 12.97 32.12
CA PRO A 470 10.25 14.08 32.25
C PRO A 470 8.82 13.65 31.88
N VAL A 471 7.89 14.12 32.70
CA VAL A 471 6.43 14.01 32.53
C VAL A 471 6.00 14.61 31.19
N ALA A 472 5.26 13.84 30.39
CA ALA A 472 4.61 14.29 29.16
C ALA A 472 3.72 15.51 29.45
N ARG A 473 4.16 16.69 29.00
CA ARG A 473 3.29 17.86 28.94
C ARG A 473 2.43 17.72 27.69
N VAL A 474 1.21 17.23 27.86
CA VAL A 474 0.12 17.42 26.90
C VAL A 474 -0.07 18.93 26.77
N ARG A 475 0.49 19.52 25.71
CA ARG A 475 0.16 20.90 25.34
C ARG A 475 -1.30 20.91 24.92
N SER A 476 -2.08 21.76 25.57
CA SER A 476 -3.47 22.02 25.22
C SER A 476 -3.57 22.44 23.76
N GLU A 477 -4.45 21.74 23.04
CA GLU A 477 -5.06 22.13 21.77
C GLU A 477 -5.37 23.63 21.79
N SER A 478 -4.53 24.44 21.17
CA SER A 478 -4.86 25.83 20.93
C SER A 478 -4.16 26.33 19.68
N ALA A 479 -4.99 26.60 18.68
CA ALA A 479 -4.84 27.63 17.66
C ALA A 479 -3.88 27.37 16.48
N THR A 480 -4.24 26.43 15.60
CA THR A 480 -4.17 26.61 14.13
C THR A 480 -5.30 25.82 13.46
N GLY A 481 -6.11 26.47 12.62
CA GLY A 481 -7.30 25.87 11.99
C GLY A 481 -6.99 24.57 11.25
N TYR A 482 -7.68 23.49 11.62
CA TYR A 482 -7.41 22.12 11.21
C TYR A 482 -7.54 21.93 9.69
N CYS A 483 -8.64 22.36 9.11
CA CYS A 483 -8.86 22.41 7.67
C CYS A 483 -10.12 23.26 7.51
N TRP A 484 -10.06 24.37 6.76
CA TRP A 484 -11.21 25.28 6.66
C TRP A 484 -12.47 24.57 6.14
N TYR A 485 -12.31 23.52 5.33
CA TYR A 485 -13.39 22.72 4.79
C TYR A 485 -13.96 21.74 5.83
N HIS A 486 -13.12 20.85 6.36
CA HIS A 486 -13.56 19.82 7.29
C HIS A 486 -14.01 20.35 8.64
N THR A 487 -13.50 21.51 9.09
CA THR A 487 -14.02 22.18 10.29
C THR A 487 -15.52 22.47 10.19
N ILE A 488 -16.04 22.78 9.00
CA ILE A 488 -17.49 23.00 8.82
C ILE A 488 -18.21 21.66 8.61
N MET A 489 -17.62 20.72 7.87
CA MET A 489 -18.26 19.42 7.62
C MET A 489 -18.45 18.58 8.89
N ASP A 490 -17.52 18.66 9.84
CA ASP A 490 -17.62 17.94 11.12
C ASP A 490 -18.74 18.46 12.04
N GLU A 491 -19.19 19.71 11.89
CA GLU A 491 -20.31 20.25 12.70
C GLU A 491 -21.64 19.54 12.42
N HIS A 492 -21.69 18.72 11.38
CA HIS A 492 -22.89 18.03 10.93
C HIS A 492 -22.95 16.54 11.34
N ASP A 493 -21.94 16.00 12.03
CA ASP A 493 -21.90 14.61 12.55
C ASP A 493 -22.37 13.54 11.55
N LEU A 494 -21.98 13.67 10.27
CA LEU A 494 -22.52 12.85 9.18
C LEU A 494 -21.85 11.48 9.00
N VAL A 495 -20.63 11.32 9.50
CA VAL A 495 -19.80 10.12 9.31
C VAL A 495 -19.53 9.49 10.66
N GLU A 496 -19.93 8.23 10.81
CA GLU A 496 -19.64 7.43 12.00
C GLU A 496 -18.11 7.22 12.11
N GLY A 497 -17.53 7.60 13.26
CA GLY A 497 -16.07 7.61 13.44
C GLY A 497 -15.37 8.93 13.10
N GLY A 498 -16.10 9.90 12.54
CA GLY A 498 -15.59 11.24 12.22
C GLY A 498 -15.02 11.36 10.80
N VAL A 499 -14.95 12.58 10.27
CA VAL A 499 -14.50 12.82 8.90
C VAL A 499 -12.98 12.71 8.80
N HIS A 500 -12.53 11.90 7.85
CA HIS A 500 -11.12 11.77 7.49
C HIS A 500 -10.64 13.07 6.83
N CYS A 501 -9.58 13.64 7.38
CA CYS A 501 -8.99 14.88 6.88
C CYS A 501 -7.48 14.76 6.91
N ALA A 502 -6.84 14.89 5.76
CA ALA A 502 -5.40 14.73 5.64
C ALA A 502 -4.64 15.70 6.56
N MET A 503 -5.12 16.94 6.71
CA MET A 503 -4.45 17.90 7.60
C MET A 503 -4.63 17.55 9.08
N ARG A 504 -5.78 17.02 9.48
CA ARG A 504 -5.99 16.52 10.85
C ARG A 504 -5.12 15.31 11.14
N ASP A 505 -5.05 14.36 10.22
CA ASP A 505 -4.23 13.15 10.36
C ASP A 505 -2.73 13.50 10.35
N ALA A 506 -2.29 14.43 9.51
CA ALA A 506 -0.94 14.97 9.52
C ALA A 506 -0.60 15.69 10.85
N GLN A 507 -1.56 16.34 11.50
CA GLN A 507 -1.36 16.94 12.83
C GLN A 507 -1.23 15.89 13.93
N ALA A 508 -2.09 14.87 13.93
CA ALA A 508 -1.97 13.74 14.85
C ALA A 508 -0.61 13.04 14.68
N LEU A 509 -0.17 12.88 13.43
CA LEU A 509 1.16 12.37 13.10
C LEU A 509 2.28 13.31 13.55
N ALA A 510 2.11 14.62 13.39
CA ALA A 510 3.08 15.62 13.82
C ALA A 510 3.33 15.54 15.34
N HIS A 511 2.29 15.33 16.16
CA HIS A 511 2.48 15.14 17.60
C HIS A 511 3.34 13.92 17.93
N ARG A 512 3.22 12.82 17.18
CA ARG A 512 4.11 11.66 17.34
C ARG A 512 5.54 11.98 16.96
N VAL A 513 5.73 12.71 15.86
CA VAL A 513 7.05 13.19 15.43
C VAL A 513 7.66 14.10 16.50
N GLU A 514 6.90 15.05 17.05
CA GLU A 514 7.35 15.93 18.13
C GLU A 514 7.79 15.14 19.37
N ALA A 515 7.02 14.12 19.76
CA ALA A 515 7.36 13.24 20.87
C ALA A 515 8.69 12.51 20.64
N ALA A 516 8.88 11.91 19.46
CA ALA A 516 10.13 11.25 19.10
C ALA A 516 11.32 12.22 19.11
N LEU A 517 11.14 13.45 18.62
CA LEU A 517 12.18 14.49 18.64
C LEU A 517 12.49 15.02 20.04
N TYR A 518 11.54 14.90 20.99
CA TYR A 518 11.76 15.26 22.38
C TYR A 518 12.53 14.16 23.14
N GLU A 519 12.28 12.89 22.82
CA GLU A 519 13.04 11.75 23.34
C GLU A 519 14.49 11.79 22.87
N TRP A 520 14.73 12.20 21.62
CA TRP A 520 16.06 12.52 21.13
C TRP A 520 16.67 13.70 21.92
N ARG A 521 17.56 13.39 22.87
CA ARG A 521 18.40 14.39 23.55
C ARG A 521 19.77 14.43 22.89
N PRO A 522 20.22 15.58 22.36
CA PRO A 522 21.62 15.71 21.96
C PRO A 522 22.50 15.57 23.21
N THR A 523 23.19 14.43 23.35
CA THR A 523 24.26 14.31 24.33
C THR A 523 25.38 15.24 23.93
N THR A 524 25.60 16.26 24.76
CA THR A 524 26.75 17.16 24.72
C THR A 524 26.97 17.86 23.37
N LEU A 525 26.47 19.10 23.28
CA LEU A 525 27.27 20.16 22.68
C LEU A 525 28.57 20.26 23.50
N ALA A 526 29.59 19.52 23.08
CA ALA A 526 30.98 19.71 23.49
C ALA A 526 31.74 20.33 22.33
#